data_AF-A0A0K0Y0C1-F1
#
_entry.id   AF-A0A0K0Y0C1-F1
#
_cell.length_a   1.000
_cell.length_b   1.000
_cell.length_c   1.000
_cell.angle_alpha   90.00
_cell.angle_beta   90.00
_cell.angle_gamma   90.00
#
_symmetry.space_group_name_H-M   'P 1'
#
loop_
_entity.id
_entity.type
_entity.pdbx_description
1 polymer ?
#
loop_
_entity_poly.entity_id
_entity_poly.type
_entity_poly.pdbx_seq_one_letter_code
_entity_poly.pdbx_strand_id
1 'polypeptide(L)'
;MSVERNGLDALVAGMSLLLGLFLLVGGSGHLTATVPRANGSVALMLPGLILLSAAGVNLLASLPLARGRWSARWLLLSINAPLAVYLAWLLQQGVPDHPIGVFLAMVCSQLIVLLAVLSGMNWAPPEP
;
A
#
# COMPACT_ATOMS: atom_id res chain seq x y z
N MET A 1 -6.44 -13.57 -28.07
CA MET A 1 -6.06 -12.15 -27.88
C MET A 1 -4.82 -12.14 -27.00
N SER A 2 -3.65 -11.81 -27.55
CA SER A 2 -2.47 -11.55 -26.75
C SER A 2 -2.74 -10.27 -25.94
N VAL A 3 -2.80 -10.38 -24.61
CA VAL A 3 -2.89 -9.21 -23.75
C VAL A 3 -1.56 -8.47 -23.90
N GLU A 4 -1.56 -7.34 -24.60
CA GLU A 4 -0.43 -6.41 -24.57
C GLU A 4 -0.14 -6.07 -23.10
N ARG A 5 1.12 -6.25 -22.70
CA ARG A 5 1.57 -5.95 -21.34
C ARG A 5 1.59 -4.44 -21.16
N ASN A 6 0.67 -3.90 -20.36
CA ASN A 6 0.68 -2.49 -19.97
C ASN A 6 1.85 -2.24 -19.00
N GLY A 7 2.77 -1.34 -19.36
CA GLY A 7 3.91 -0.94 -18.52
C GLY A 7 3.47 -0.38 -17.15
N LEU A 8 2.27 0.21 -17.07
CA LEU A 8 1.69 0.66 -15.81
C LEU A 8 1.35 -0.49 -14.85
N ASP A 9 0.98 -1.68 -15.35
CA ASP A 9 0.75 -2.83 -14.47
C ASP A 9 2.06 -3.27 -13.79
N ALA A 10 3.18 -3.21 -14.50
CA ALA A 10 4.50 -3.49 -13.94
C ALA A 10 4.91 -2.42 -12.92
N LEU A 11 4.62 -1.15 -13.20
CA LEU A 11 4.86 -0.05 -12.25
C LEU A 11 4.02 -0.22 -10.98
N VAL A 12 2.72 -0.47 -11.09
CA VAL A 12 1.84 -0.71 -9.95
C VAL A 12 2.30 -1.94 -9.15
N ALA A 13 2.72 -3.02 -9.82
CA ALA A 13 3.30 -4.18 -9.15
C ALA A 13 4.57 -3.84 -8.36
N GLY A 14 5.51 -3.12 -8.97
CA GLY A 14 6.74 -2.69 -8.31
C GLY A 14 6.48 -1.75 -7.13
N MET A 15 5.59 -0.78 -7.31
CA MET A 15 5.15 0.12 -6.24
C MET A 15 4.45 -0.65 -5.11
N SER A 16 3.64 -1.66 -5.42
CA SER A 16 2.95 -2.45 -4.40
C SER A 16 3.95 -3.33 -3.62
N LEU A 17 4.95 -3.90 -4.29
CA LEU A 17 6.03 -4.61 -3.60
C LEU A 17 6.78 -3.68 -2.64
N LEU A 18 7.25 -2.53 -3.13
CA LEU A 18 7.99 -1.56 -2.33
C LEU A 18 7.15 -1.02 -1.17
N LEU A 19 5.92 -0.60 -1.44
CA LEU A 19 4.98 -0.12 -0.42
C LEU A 19 4.74 -1.22 0.63
N GLY A 20 4.54 -2.46 0.20
CA GLY A 20 4.38 -3.61 1.10
C GLY A 20 5.57 -3.78 2.05
N LEU A 21 6.79 -3.69 1.54
CA LEU A 21 8.00 -3.76 2.37
C LEU A 21 8.10 -2.60 3.36
N PHE A 22 7.81 -1.37 2.92
CA PHE A 22 7.82 -0.20 3.80
C PHE A 22 6.77 -0.29 4.91
N LEU A 23 5.54 -0.67 4.57
CA LEU A 23 4.46 -0.87 5.55
C LEU A 23 4.78 -2.01 6.52
N LEU A 24 5.44 -3.07 6.05
CA LEU A 24 5.88 -4.17 6.91
C LEU A 24 6.88 -3.70 7.96
N VAL A 25 7.90 -2.92 7.54
CA VAL A 25 8.90 -2.34 8.45
C VAL A 25 8.24 -1.37 9.43
N GLY A 26 7.39 -0.46 8.93
CA GLY A 26 6.69 0.51 9.75
C GLY A 26 5.76 -0.13 10.78
N GLY A 27 4.94 -1.09 10.35
CA GLY A 27 4.03 -1.83 11.22
C GLY A 27 4.78 -2.66 12.26
N SER A 28 5.86 -3.33 11.88
CA SER A 28 6.70 -4.11 12.81
C SER A 28 7.34 -3.19 13.85
N GLY A 29 7.94 -2.07 13.42
CA GLY A 29 8.54 -1.08 14.32
C GLY A 29 7.53 -0.49 15.30
N HIS A 30 6.32 -0.16 14.83
CA HIS A 30 5.22 0.29 15.70
C HIS A 30 4.87 -0.76 16.75
N LEU A 31 4.63 -2.01 16.32
CA LEU A 31 4.29 -3.08 17.26
C LEU A 31 5.40 -3.32 18.29
N THR A 32 6.67 -3.35 17.88
CA THR A 32 7.80 -3.49 18.81
C THR A 32 7.81 -2.36 19.85
N ALA A 33 7.47 -1.13 19.44
CA ALA A 33 7.42 0.03 20.34
C ALA A 33 6.20 0.01 21.27
N THR A 34 5.06 -0.53 20.83
CA THR A 34 3.80 -0.48 21.58
C THR A 34 3.50 -1.72 22.39
N VAL A 35 3.92 -2.92 21.97
CA VAL A 35 3.63 -4.19 22.67
C VAL A 35 4.07 -4.16 24.14
N PRO A 36 5.28 -3.71 24.50
CA PRO A 36 5.71 -3.64 25.90
C PRO A 36 4.86 -2.69 26.75
N ARG A 37 4.20 -1.71 26.12
CA ARG A 37 3.39 -0.67 26.76
C ARG A 37 1.89 -0.94 26.65
N ALA A 38 1.50 -1.95 25.87
CA ALA A 38 0.11 -2.21 25.57
C ALA A 38 -0.66 -2.65 26.81
N ASN A 39 -0.03 -3.40 27.74
CA ASN A 39 -0.69 -3.98 28.91
C ASN A 39 -2.04 -4.66 28.55
N GLY A 40 -2.09 -5.34 27.40
CA GLY A 40 -3.31 -5.97 26.85
C GLY A 40 -4.22 -5.04 26.01
N SER A 41 -3.91 -3.75 25.91
CA SER A 41 -4.63 -2.80 25.07
C SER A 41 -4.33 -2.99 23.59
N VAL A 42 -5.30 -3.56 22.88
CA VAL A 42 -5.26 -3.71 21.42
C VAL A 42 -5.26 -2.35 20.71
N ALA A 43 -5.84 -1.31 21.34
CA ALA A 43 -5.92 0.02 20.74
C ALA A 43 -4.54 0.62 20.42
N LEU A 44 -3.53 0.36 21.27
CA LEU A 44 -2.16 0.82 21.04
C LEU A 44 -1.46 0.05 19.91
N MET A 45 -1.82 -1.22 19.72
CA MET A 45 -1.26 -2.09 18.68
C MET A 45 -1.96 -1.91 17.33
N LEU A 46 -3.19 -1.39 17.32
CA LEU A 46 -4.03 -1.28 16.15
C LEU A 46 -3.37 -0.59 14.94
N PRO A 47 -2.67 0.55 15.07
CA PRO A 47 -1.99 1.17 13.93
C PRO A 47 -0.98 0.22 13.28
N GLY A 48 -0.16 -0.47 14.10
CA GLY A 48 0.79 -1.47 13.62
C GLY A 48 0.12 -2.63 12.90
N LEU A 49 -0.99 -3.15 13.44
CA LEU A 49 -1.76 -4.23 12.81
C LEU A 49 -2.39 -3.80 11.47
N ILE A 50 -2.88 -2.56 11.38
CA ILE A 50 -3.41 -1.99 10.12
C ILE A 50 -2.30 -1.92 9.08
N LEU A 51 -1.11 -1.42 9.45
CA LEU A 51 0.04 -1.35 8.55
C LEU A 51 0.48 -2.75 8.08
N LEU A 52 0.56 -3.72 9.00
CA LEU A 52 0.94 -5.11 8.66
C LEU A 52 -0.07 -5.80 7.75
N SER A 53 -1.37 -5.60 7.98
CA SER A 53 -2.40 -6.20 7.12
C SER A 53 -2.35 -5.61 5.71
N ALA A 54 -2.21 -4.28 5.58
CA ALA A 54 -2.00 -3.65 4.29
C ALA A 54 -0.69 -4.09 3.62
N ALA A 55 0.40 -4.23 4.38
CA ALA A 55 1.66 -4.75 3.89
C ALA A 55 1.49 -6.13 3.25
N GLY A 56 0.82 -7.05 3.95
CA GLY A 56 0.54 -8.39 3.46
C GLY A 56 -0.23 -8.38 2.14
N VAL A 57 -1.29 -7.56 2.04
CA VAL A 57 -2.06 -7.43 0.79
C VAL A 57 -1.19 -6.88 -0.34
N ASN A 58 -0.41 -5.83 -0.10
CA ASN A 58 0.47 -5.22 -1.09
C ASN A 58 1.53 -6.20 -1.63
N LEU A 59 2.13 -7.00 -0.74
CA LEU A 59 3.09 -8.04 -1.11
C LEU A 59 2.43 -9.16 -1.93
N LEU A 60 1.29 -9.69 -1.46
CA LEU A 60 0.59 -10.78 -2.13
C LEU A 60 -0.01 -10.37 -3.49
N ALA A 61 -0.43 -9.11 -3.63
CA ALA A 61 -1.01 -8.58 -4.86
C ALA A 61 0.05 -8.24 -5.93
N SER A 62 1.31 -8.02 -5.54
CA SER A 62 2.38 -7.58 -6.45
C SER A 62 2.54 -8.51 -7.68
N LEU A 63 2.59 -9.83 -7.48
CA LEU A 63 2.76 -10.79 -8.57
C LEU A 63 1.50 -10.91 -9.47
N PRO A 64 0.28 -11.05 -8.93
CA PRO A 64 -0.95 -10.93 -9.71
C PRO A 64 -1.05 -9.66 -10.56
N LEU A 65 -0.62 -8.51 -10.04
CA LEU A 65 -0.61 -7.23 -10.76
C LEU A 65 0.37 -7.25 -11.94
N ALA A 66 1.58 -7.79 -11.76
CA ALA A 66 2.55 -7.92 -12.85
C ALA A 66 2.06 -8.81 -14.01
N ARG A 67 0.98 -9.57 -13.77
CA ARG A 67 0.26 -10.39 -14.76
C ARG A 67 -1.04 -9.74 -15.26
N GLY A 68 -1.31 -8.48 -14.89
CA GLY A 68 -2.50 -7.74 -15.31
C GLY A 68 -3.81 -8.24 -14.71
N ARG A 69 -3.78 -8.93 -13.55
CA ARG A 69 -5.02 -9.49 -12.96
C ARG A 69 -5.92 -8.37 -12.41
N TRP A 70 -7.09 -8.23 -13.03
CA TRP A 70 -8.11 -7.25 -12.66
C TRP A 70 -8.51 -7.31 -11.18
N SER A 71 -8.72 -8.52 -10.63
CA SER A 71 -9.10 -8.70 -9.21
C SER A 71 -8.05 -8.18 -8.22
N ALA A 72 -6.76 -8.23 -8.58
CA ALA A 72 -5.69 -7.72 -7.73
C ALA A 72 -5.71 -6.18 -7.65
N ARG A 73 -6.11 -5.51 -8.74
CA ARG A 73 -6.25 -4.04 -8.78
C ARG A 73 -7.34 -3.56 -7.82
N TRP A 74 -8.51 -4.22 -7.86
CA TRP A 74 -9.62 -3.89 -6.96
C TRP A 74 -9.31 -4.21 -5.50
N LEU A 75 -8.66 -5.35 -5.24
CA LEU A 75 -8.23 -5.70 -3.88
C LEU A 75 -7.32 -4.61 -3.30
N LEU A 76 -6.36 -4.11 -4.06
CA LEU A 76 -5.50 -3.03 -3.60
C LEU A 76 -6.23 -1.73 -3.39
N LEU A 77 -7.15 -1.37 -4.29
CA LEU A 77 -7.96 -0.17 -4.12
C LEU A 77 -8.76 -0.24 -2.81
N SER A 78 -9.40 -1.38 -2.53
CA SER A 78 -10.20 -1.61 -1.33
C SER A 78 -9.40 -1.57 -0.03
N ILE A 79 -8.08 -1.79 -0.07
CA ILE A 79 -7.21 -1.79 1.12
C ILE A 79 -6.47 -0.46 1.27
N ASN A 80 -5.90 0.03 0.18
CA ASN A 80 -5.03 1.20 0.22
C ASN A 80 -5.82 2.52 0.27
N ALA A 81 -7.04 2.58 -0.28
CA ALA A 81 -7.87 3.79 -0.15
C ALA A 81 -8.30 4.04 1.31
N PRO A 82 -8.86 3.05 2.06
CA PRO A 82 -9.11 3.23 3.49
C PRO A 82 -7.84 3.49 4.30
N LEU A 83 -6.72 2.85 3.95
CA LEU A 83 -5.44 3.12 4.61
C LEU A 83 -5.00 4.58 4.44
N ALA A 84 -5.13 5.15 3.23
CA ALA A 84 -4.81 6.56 2.99
C ALA A 84 -5.69 7.48 3.86
N VAL A 85 -6.98 7.20 3.96
CA VAL A 85 -7.90 7.95 4.84
C VAL A 85 -7.46 7.84 6.30
N TYR A 86 -7.13 6.64 6.76
CA TYR A 86 -6.67 6.41 8.13
C TYR A 86 -5.36 7.15 8.45
N LEU A 87 -4.38 7.10 7.55
CA LEU A 87 -3.11 7.80 7.71
C LEU A 87 -3.30 9.32 7.66
N ALA A 88 -4.20 9.83 6.81
CA ALA A 88 -4.54 11.25 6.78
C ALA A 88 -5.17 11.70 8.10
N TRP A 89 -6.06 10.90 8.68
CA TRP A 89 -6.63 11.15 10.01
C TRP A 89 -5.55 11.16 11.10
N LEU A 90 -4.64 10.18 11.12
CA LEU A 90 -3.51 10.16 12.06
C LEU A 90 -2.58 11.37 11.90
N LEU A 91 -2.37 11.83 10.67
CA LEU A 91 -1.56 13.02 10.39
C LEU A 91 -2.20 14.27 11.00
N GLN A 92 -3.53 14.41 10.91
CA GLN A 92 -4.27 15.53 11.52
C GLN A 92 -4.21 15.51 13.05
N GLN A 93 -4.16 14.32 13.66
CA GLN A 93 -3.97 14.18 15.11
C GLN A 93 -2.57 14.61 15.58
N GLY A 94 -1.61 14.79 14.65
CA GLY A 94 -0.30 15.38 14.94
C GLY A 94 0.56 14.52 15.85
N VAL A 95 0.66 13.21 15.59
CA VAL A 95 1.52 12.31 16.40
C VAL A 95 3.00 12.70 16.20
N PRO A 96 3.69 13.18 17.25
CA PRO A 96 5.08 13.63 17.14
C PRO A 96 6.00 12.49 16.72
N ASP A 97 7.05 12.81 15.95
CA ASP A 97 8.12 11.89 15.56
C ASP A 97 7.65 10.60 14.84
N HIS A 98 6.44 10.63 14.27
CA HIS A 98 5.92 9.54 13.46
C HIS A 98 5.98 9.88 11.97
N PRO A 99 6.58 9.02 11.12
CA PRO A 99 6.69 9.25 9.68
C PRO A 99 5.37 8.99 8.92
N ILE A 100 4.22 9.35 9.52
CA ILE A 100 2.88 9.16 8.94
C ILE A 100 2.77 9.82 7.57
N GLY A 101 3.30 11.04 7.43
CA GLY A 101 3.29 11.76 6.14
C GLY A 101 4.01 11.01 5.02
N VAL A 102 5.09 10.30 5.33
CA VAL A 102 5.84 9.49 4.36
C VAL A 102 5.02 8.28 3.92
N PHE A 103 4.42 7.55 4.87
CA PHE A 103 3.53 6.43 4.54
C PHE A 103 2.33 6.89 3.71
N LEU A 104 1.69 7.99 4.10
CA LEU A 104 0.57 8.55 3.38
C LEU A 104 0.96 8.93 1.94
N ALA A 105 2.10 9.59 1.76
CA ALA A 105 2.60 9.95 0.44
C ALA A 105 2.79 8.71 -0.45
N MET A 106 3.43 7.65 0.07
CA MET A 106 3.65 6.41 -0.69
C MET A 106 2.33 5.72 -1.08
N VAL A 107 1.37 5.62 -0.13
CA VAL A 107 0.05 5.04 -0.40
C VAL A 107 -0.70 5.86 -1.45
N CYS A 108 -0.71 7.19 -1.32
CA CYS A 108 -1.34 8.09 -2.30
C CYS A 108 -0.69 7.99 -3.68
N SER A 109 0.63 7.95 -3.78
CA SER A 109 1.33 7.76 -5.06
C SER A 109 0.91 6.46 -5.73
N GLN A 110 0.84 5.36 -4.98
CA GLN A 110 0.42 4.07 -5.53
C GLN A 110 -1.07 4.07 -5.93
N LEU A 111 -1.95 4.74 -5.18
CA LEU A 111 -3.35 4.92 -5.56
C LEU A 111 -3.51 5.73 -6.86
N ILE A 112 -2.73 6.78 -7.06
CA ILE A 112 -2.78 7.58 -8.30
C ILE A 112 -2.46 6.71 -9.51
N VAL A 113 -1.39 5.93 -9.44
CA VAL A 113 -1.00 5.03 -10.55
C VAL A 113 -2.03 3.91 -10.73
N LEU A 114 -2.54 3.34 -9.64
CA LEU A 114 -3.58 2.30 -9.70
C LEU A 114 -4.86 2.82 -10.35
N LEU A 115 -5.31 4.02 -9.99
CA LEU A 115 -6.47 4.67 -10.59
C LEU A 115 -6.23 4.99 -12.06
N ALA A 116 -5.00 5.33 -12.45
CA ALA A 116 -4.65 5.52 -13.84
C ALA A 116 -4.81 4.24 -14.66
N VAL A 117 -4.37 3.11 -14.14
CA VAL A 117 -4.59 1.80 -14.77
C VAL A 117 -6.08 1.46 -14.85
N LEU A 118 -6.85 1.73 -13.78
CA LEU A 118 -8.28 1.44 -13.74
C LEU A 118 -9.10 2.34 -14.69
N SER A 119 -8.65 3.56 -14.97
CA SER A 119 -9.26 4.44 -15.97
C SER A 119 -8.91 4.08 -17.42
N GLY A 120 -8.13 3.02 -17.62
CA GLY A 120 -7.77 2.53 -18.95
C GLY A 120 -6.52 3.17 -19.54
N MET A 121 -5.74 3.94 -18.76
CA MET A 121 -4.44 4.40 -19.25
C MET A 121 -3.53 3.21 -19.53
N ASN A 122 -2.86 3.26 -20.67
CA ASN A 122 -1.89 2.26 -21.10
C ASN A 122 -0.56 2.95 -21.38
N TRP A 123 0.51 2.46 -20.75
CA TRP A 123 1.87 2.81 -21.14
C TRP A 123 2.45 1.65 -21.92
N ALA A 124 2.52 1.81 -23.25
CA ALA A 124 3.16 0.82 -24.10
C ALA A 124 4.65 0.66 -23.70
N PRO A 125 5.15 -0.56 -23.51
CA PRO A 125 6.58 -0.76 -23.29
C PRO A 125 7.36 -0.24 -24.52
N PRO A 126 8.58 0.29 -24.35
CA PRO A 126 9.39 0.75 -25.46
C PRO A 126 9.57 -0.37 -26.49
N GLU A 127 9.40 -0.06 -27.78
CA GLU A 127 9.67 -1.00 -28.86
C GLU A 127 11.17 -1.36 -28.87
N PRO A 128 11.52 -2.64 -29.12
CA PRO A 128 12.90 -3.11 -29.15
C PRO A 128 13.71 -2.51 -30.31
#